data_AF-A0A945G276-F1
#
_entry.id   AF-A0A945G276-F1
#
_cell.length_a   1.000
_cell.length_b   1.000
_cell.length_c   1.000
_cell.angle_alpha   90.00
_cell.angle_beta   90.00
_cell.angle_gamma   90.00
#
_symmetry.space_group_name_H-M   'P 1'
#
loop_
_entity.id
_entity.type
_entity.pdbx_description
1 polymer ?
#
loop_
_entity_poly.entity_id
_entity_poly.type
_entity_poly.pdbx_seq_one_letter_code
_entity_poly.pdbx_strand_id
1 'polypeptide(L)'
;NDGVSDLIVKRIKAEGIFGWESEYEVYLGMVSGQNLLKFSENPSSVIRTDGFQFDNERQDMSGDGNQEFVITSVDISIGTVIKALITRSVSVDISIYKMKDSKFPTKPKVTKTISARFDFGSGDLFVPAVLGADVTGDGRKDLLVQKGDGTLLVYPGEAGEAMFAKRAIKLSLSLPESRTGFLVHDVDSDGRDELILNHDDENNVISVVSFRG
;
A
#
# COMPACT_ATOMS: atom_id res chain seq x y z
N ASN A 1 6.97 -5.47 15.62
CA ASN A 1 6.17 -4.42 16.27
C ASN A 1 6.50 -4.52 17.73
N ASP A 2 7.24 -3.55 18.26
CA ASP A 2 7.68 -3.52 19.66
C ASP A 2 6.61 -2.91 20.59
N GLY A 3 5.45 -2.56 20.05
CA GLY A 3 4.35 -1.95 20.79
C GLY A 3 4.56 -0.46 21.08
N VAL A 4 5.62 0.15 20.54
CA VAL A 4 5.91 1.57 20.69
C VAL A 4 5.53 2.30 19.40
N SER A 5 4.85 3.44 19.52
CA SER A 5 4.44 4.22 18.35
C SER A 5 5.63 4.90 17.69
N ASP A 6 5.73 4.76 16.36
CA ASP A 6 6.69 5.47 15.52
C ASP A 6 6.14 6.84 15.06
N LEU A 7 7.04 7.76 14.69
CA LEU A 7 6.70 9.03 14.06
C LEU A 7 7.16 9.01 12.59
N ILE A 8 6.25 9.41 11.69
CA ILE A 8 6.51 9.55 10.26
C ILE A 8 6.36 11.03 9.89
N VAL A 9 7.40 11.61 9.31
CA VAL A 9 7.37 12.98 8.78
C VAL A 9 7.50 12.92 7.27
N LYS A 10 6.60 13.58 6.55
CA LYS A 10 6.64 13.70 5.10
C LYS A 10 7.21 15.05 4.71
N ARG A 11 8.24 15.07 3.88
CA ARG A 11 8.76 16.28 3.24
C ARG A 11 8.53 16.21 1.75
N ILE A 12 8.12 17.34 1.19
CA ILE A 12 7.93 17.49 -0.26
C ILE A 12 8.73 18.72 -0.67
N LYS A 13 9.59 18.54 -1.66
CA LYS A 13 10.33 19.62 -2.30
C LYS A 13 9.85 19.71 -3.74
N ALA A 14 9.39 20.89 -4.15
CA ALA A 14 8.92 21.13 -5.50
C ALA A 14 9.80 22.18 -6.18
N GLU A 15 10.49 21.77 -7.24
CA GLU A 15 11.20 22.64 -8.17
C GLU A 15 10.38 22.77 -9.46
N GLY A 16 9.53 23.79 -9.51
CA GLY A 16 8.61 24.01 -10.63
C GLY A 16 7.50 22.94 -10.70
N ILE A 17 7.00 22.69 -11.91
CA ILE A 17 5.86 21.79 -12.14
C ILE A 17 6.23 20.31 -12.28
N PHE A 18 7.51 20.00 -12.54
CA PHE A 18 7.97 18.62 -12.80
C PHE A 18 9.11 18.15 -11.89
N GLY A 19 9.79 19.05 -11.15
CA GLY A 19 10.89 18.70 -10.25
C GLY A 19 10.39 18.40 -8.85
N TRP A 20 9.46 17.46 -8.71
CA TRP A 20 8.93 17.09 -7.39
C TRP A 20 9.76 15.96 -6.81
N GLU A 21 10.20 16.14 -5.58
CA GLU A 21 10.85 15.12 -4.77
C GLU A 21 10.04 14.98 -3.48
N SER A 22 9.80 13.74 -3.05
CA SER A 22 9.16 13.48 -1.77
C SER A 22 9.95 12.46 -0.97
N GLU A 23 9.95 12.66 0.34
CA GLU A 23 10.56 11.74 1.27
C GLU A 23 9.74 11.56 2.53
N TYR A 24 9.81 10.33 3.08
CA TYR A 24 9.38 10.01 4.42
C TYR A 24 10.59 9.83 5.32
N GLU A 25 10.61 10.58 6.41
CA GLU A 25 11.51 10.41 7.54
C GLU A 25 10.80 9.55 8.60
N VAL A 26 11.40 8.42 8.94
CA VAL A 26 10.89 7.49 9.95
C VAL A 26 11.70 7.65 11.23
N TYR A 27 11.02 7.93 12.33
CA TYR A 27 11.59 8.01 13.66
C TYR A 27 11.01 6.90 14.53
N LEU A 28 11.84 5.92 14.88
CA LEU A 28 11.40 4.84 15.76
C LEU A 28 11.17 5.36 17.18
N GLY A 29 10.03 5.00 17.76
CA GLY A 29 9.66 5.40 19.11
C GLY A 29 10.51 4.70 20.18
N MET A 30 10.80 5.41 21.28
CA MET A 30 11.46 4.83 22.45
C MET A 30 10.71 5.24 23.72
N VAL A 31 10.54 4.29 24.65
CA VAL A 31 9.98 4.59 25.97
C VAL A 31 11.12 4.92 26.94
N SER A 32 11.12 6.14 27.47
CA SER A 32 12.08 6.56 28.50
C SER A 32 11.64 6.09 29.90
N GLY A 33 12.54 6.10 30.89
CA GLY A 33 12.28 5.62 32.25
C GLY A 33 11.13 6.28 33.04
N GLN A 34 10.51 7.33 32.48
CA GLN A 34 9.28 7.97 33.01
C GLN A 34 8.02 7.56 32.24
N ASN A 35 8.07 6.49 31.45
CA ASN A 35 7.01 6.07 30.53
C ASN A 35 6.64 7.15 29.49
N LEU A 36 7.62 7.97 29.10
CA LEU A 36 7.46 9.02 28.09
C LEU A 36 7.94 8.51 26.74
N LEU A 37 7.10 8.66 25.72
CA LEU A 37 7.46 8.43 24.33
C LEU A 37 8.47 9.50 23.88
N LYS A 38 9.60 9.07 23.34
CA LYS A 38 10.66 9.91 22.81
C LYS A 38 11.07 9.46 21.41
N PHE A 39 11.55 10.42 20.63
CA PHE A 39 12.11 10.21 19.30
C PHE A 39 13.53 10.78 19.27
N SER A 40 14.40 10.19 18.46
CA SER A 40 15.73 10.75 18.19
C SER A 40 15.65 12.06 17.42
N GLU A 41 16.67 12.90 17.53
CA GLU A 41 16.76 14.16 16.77
C GLU A 41 16.87 13.90 15.26
N ASN A 42 17.62 12.86 14.88
CA ASN A 42 17.77 12.42 13.49
C ASN A 42 16.83 11.25 13.20
N PRO A 43 16.30 11.14 11.98
CA PRO A 43 15.45 10.01 11.60
C PRO A 43 16.23 8.68 11.64
N SER A 44 15.53 7.62 12.04
CA SER A 44 16.04 6.25 11.99
C SER A 44 16.19 5.75 10.55
N SER A 45 15.33 6.23 9.64
CA SER A 45 15.38 5.91 8.20
C SER A 45 14.81 7.05 7.36
N VAL A 46 15.30 7.21 6.14
CA VAL A 46 14.78 8.19 5.17
C VAL A 46 14.52 7.45 3.86
N ILE A 47 13.30 7.58 3.34
CA ILE A 47 12.88 6.96 2.10
C ILE A 47 12.47 8.05 1.13
N ARG A 48 13.25 8.21 0.06
CA ARG A 48 13.07 9.25 -0.95
C ARG A 48 12.62 8.65 -2.27
N THR A 49 11.76 9.37 -2.98
CA THR A 49 11.45 9.11 -4.39
C THR A 49 11.40 10.42 -5.17
N ASP A 50 11.75 10.31 -6.45
CA ASP A 50 11.37 11.31 -7.44
C ASP A 50 9.86 11.21 -7.67
N GLY A 51 9.18 12.34 -7.75
CA GLY A 51 7.73 12.45 -7.83
C GLY A 51 7.05 12.63 -6.46
N PHE A 52 5.80 12.19 -6.38
CA PHE A 52 4.93 12.40 -5.23
C PHE A 52 4.51 11.09 -4.59
N GLN A 53 4.86 10.92 -3.32
CA GLN A 53 4.27 9.93 -2.42
C GLN A 53 2.97 10.50 -1.87
N PHE A 54 1.88 9.74 -1.81
CA PHE A 54 0.62 10.25 -1.25
C PHE A 54 0.08 9.41 -0.10
N ASP A 55 0.07 8.08 -0.25
CA ASP A 55 -0.37 7.17 0.80
C ASP A 55 0.81 6.47 1.47
N ASN A 56 0.66 6.14 2.76
CA ASN A 56 1.63 5.36 3.50
C ASN A 56 0.93 4.50 4.56
N GLU A 57 1.30 3.22 4.61
CA GLU A 57 0.73 2.25 5.55
C GLU A 57 1.85 1.42 6.19
N ARG A 58 1.64 1.03 7.45
CA ARG A 58 2.51 0.10 8.17
C ARG A 58 1.74 -1.18 8.44
N GLN A 59 2.21 -2.28 7.87
CA GLN A 59 1.51 -3.56 7.93
C GLN A 59 2.50 -4.70 7.99
N ASP A 60 2.29 -5.67 8.87
CA ASP A 60 3.05 -6.92 8.86
C ASP A 60 2.50 -7.78 7.72
N MET A 61 3.13 -7.65 6.55
CA MET A 61 2.80 -8.39 5.35
C MET A 61 3.54 -9.73 5.32
N SER A 62 4.76 -9.76 5.85
CA SER A 62 5.60 -10.95 5.80
C SER A 62 5.36 -11.96 6.93
N GLY A 63 4.54 -11.61 7.92
CA GLY A 63 4.20 -12.45 9.06
C GLY A 63 5.36 -12.64 10.05
N ASP A 64 6.39 -11.77 9.99
CA ASP A 64 7.58 -11.87 10.85
C ASP A 64 7.49 -11.03 12.13
N GLY A 65 6.32 -10.43 12.36
CA GLY A 65 6.03 -9.53 13.48
C GLY A 65 6.44 -8.09 13.20
N ASN A 66 7.27 -7.79 12.19
CA ASN A 66 7.65 -6.43 11.84
C ASN A 66 6.72 -5.87 10.77
N GLN A 67 6.32 -4.63 10.96
CA GLN A 67 5.49 -3.95 9.97
C GLN A 67 6.38 -3.43 8.82
N GLU A 68 6.13 -3.93 7.62
CA GLU A 68 6.62 -3.32 6.38
C GLU A 68 6.03 -1.92 6.20
N PHE A 69 6.79 -1.03 5.57
CA PHE A 69 6.31 0.29 5.19
C PHE A 69 5.92 0.29 3.72
N VAL A 70 4.63 0.45 3.46
CA VAL A 70 4.03 0.45 2.14
C VAL A 70 3.83 1.89 1.72
N ILE A 71 4.42 2.28 0.60
CA ILE A 71 4.36 3.63 0.05
C ILE A 71 3.73 3.57 -1.32
N THR A 72 2.75 4.42 -1.54
CA THR A 72 2.16 4.66 -2.86
C THR A 72 2.74 5.94 -3.44
N SER A 73 3.37 5.84 -4.62
CA SER A 73 4.03 6.95 -5.29
C SER A 73 3.70 7.04 -6.76
N VAL A 74 3.83 8.25 -7.30
CA VAL A 74 3.72 8.53 -8.73
C VAL A 74 4.91 9.38 -9.18
N ASP A 75 5.53 9.00 -10.29
CA ASP A 75 6.51 9.84 -10.99
C ASP A 75 5.79 11.04 -11.64
N ILE A 76 6.28 12.26 -11.38
CA ILE A 76 5.73 13.48 -11.97
C ILE A 76 6.73 14.04 -12.98
N SER A 77 7.01 13.27 -14.03
CA SER A 77 7.78 13.75 -15.18
C SER A 77 6.88 14.28 -16.30
N ILE A 78 7.45 15.12 -17.17
CA ILE A 78 6.74 15.63 -18.36
C ILE A 78 6.22 14.49 -19.27
N GLY A 79 6.98 13.39 -19.37
CA GLY A 79 6.59 12.21 -20.13
C GLY A 79 5.36 11.52 -19.53
N THR A 80 5.30 11.42 -18.20
CA THR A 80 4.13 10.90 -17.48
C THR A 80 2.91 11.78 -17.73
N VAL A 81 3.04 13.10 -17.70
CA VAL A 81 1.94 14.03 -17.99
C VAL A 81 1.43 13.89 -19.43
N ILE A 82 2.32 13.84 -20.42
CA ILE A 82 1.95 13.64 -21.83
C ILE A 82 1.23 12.30 -22.02
N LYS A 83 1.76 11.23 -21.44
CA LYS A 83 1.12 9.90 -21.47
C LYS A 83 -0.26 9.93 -20.82
N ALA A 84 -0.40 10.62 -19.69
CA ALA A 84 -1.67 10.75 -18.99
C ALA A 84 -2.69 11.50 -19.84
N LEU A 85 -2.32 12.59 -20.53
CA LEU A 85 -3.23 13.35 -21.40
C LEU A 85 -3.80 12.50 -22.55
N ILE A 86 -3.01 11.58 -23.09
CA ILE A 86 -3.42 10.68 -24.18
C ILE A 86 -4.24 9.50 -23.65
N THR A 87 -3.77 8.86 -22.57
CA THR A 87 -4.32 7.59 -22.08
C THR A 87 -5.38 7.75 -21.00
N ARG A 88 -5.49 8.92 -20.39
CA ARG A 88 -6.28 9.20 -19.17
C ARG A 88 -5.91 8.29 -18.00
N SER A 89 -4.65 7.86 -17.96
CA SER A 89 -4.14 6.94 -16.95
C SER A 89 -2.73 7.33 -16.50
N VAL A 90 -2.43 7.02 -15.25
CA VAL A 90 -1.13 7.27 -14.63
C VAL A 90 -0.60 5.96 -14.05
N SER A 91 0.70 5.72 -14.19
CA SER A 91 1.37 4.59 -13.54
C SER A 91 1.65 4.96 -12.08
N VAL A 92 1.13 4.17 -11.15
CA VAL A 92 1.34 4.33 -9.72
C VAL A 92 2.14 3.13 -9.21
N ASP A 93 3.18 3.40 -8.42
CA ASP A 93 4.01 2.38 -7.83
C ASP A 93 3.64 2.17 -6.36
N ILE A 94 3.35 0.92 -6.01
CA ILE A 94 3.24 0.45 -4.64
C ILE A 94 4.57 -0.16 -4.24
N SER A 95 5.28 0.50 -3.34
CA SER A 95 6.62 0.12 -2.91
C SER A 95 6.58 -0.36 -1.47
N ILE A 96 6.99 -1.60 -1.24
CA ILE A 96 6.98 -2.25 0.07
C ILE A 96 8.41 -2.33 0.58
N TYR A 97 8.68 -1.62 1.68
CA TYR A 97 9.99 -1.57 2.33
C TYR A 97 9.97 -2.49 3.54
N LYS A 98 10.77 -3.56 3.47
CA LYS A 98 10.96 -4.49 4.58
C LYS A 98 12.09 -4.01 5.48
N MET A 99 11.82 -3.95 6.78
CA MET A 99 12.78 -3.51 7.78
C MET A 99 13.94 -4.51 7.87
N LYS A 100 15.15 -3.98 8.03
CA LYS A 100 16.37 -4.74 8.28
C LYS A 100 17.21 -4.01 9.31
N ASP A 101 17.64 -4.71 10.36
CA ASP A 101 18.48 -4.16 11.44
C ASP A 101 17.88 -2.86 12.04
N SER A 102 16.57 -2.89 12.33
CA SER A 102 15.80 -1.74 12.84
C SER A 102 15.82 -0.49 11.95
N LYS A 103 16.00 -0.66 10.64
CA LYS A 103 15.95 0.42 9.66
C LYS A 103 15.23 -0.01 8.39
N PHE A 104 14.58 0.94 7.72
CA PHE A 104 14.10 0.72 6.36
C PHE A 104 15.24 0.99 5.37
N PRO A 105 15.50 0.07 4.43
CA PRO A 105 16.43 0.30 3.33
C PRO A 105 15.98 1.47 2.45
N THR A 106 16.90 2.04 1.68
CA THR A 106 16.58 3.13 0.73
C THR A 106 15.84 2.63 -0.51
N LYS A 107 15.88 1.33 -0.79
CA LYS A 107 15.18 0.69 -1.91
C LYS A 107 14.08 -0.23 -1.40
N PRO A 108 12.92 -0.29 -2.09
CA PRO A 108 11.87 -1.20 -1.70
C PRO A 108 12.29 -2.65 -1.95
N LYS A 109 11.71 -3.54 -1.14
CA LYS A 109 11.86 -4.98 -1.30
C LYS A 109 11.00 -5.50 -2.46
N VAL A 110 9.79 -4.96 -2.58
CA VAL A 110 8.85 -5.26 -3.66
C VAL A 110 8.32 -3.94 -4.22
N THR A 111 8.22 -3.86 -5.54
CA THR A 111 7.50 -2.78 -6.22
C THR A 111 6.44 -3.37 -7.13
N LYS A 112 5.21 -2.86 -7.02
CA LYS A 112 4.10 -3.22 -7.88
C LYS A 112 3.55 -1.98 -8.58
N THR A 113 3.72 -1.91 -9.89
CA THR A 113 3.13 -0.85 -10.70
C THR A 113 1.70 -1.20 -11.08
N ILE A 114 0.78 -0.27 -10.83
CA ILE A 114 -0.62 -0.34 -11.23
C ILE A 114 -0.98 0.86 -12.10
N SER A 115 -2.08 0.74 -12.86
CA SER A 115 -2.61 1.84 -13.65
C SER A 115 -3.78 2.47 -12.90
N ALA A 116 -3.62 3.74 -12.53
CA ALA A 116 -4.68 4.56 -11.96
C ALA A 116 -5.34 5.40 -13.07
N ARG A 117 -6.65 5.61 -12.98
CA ARG A 117 -7.36 6.51 -13.90
C ARG A 117 -7.21 7.93 -13.39
N PHE A 118 -6.95 8.87 -14.30
CA PHE A 118 -6.89 10.29 -13.97
C PHE A 118 -7.96 11.05 -14.76
N ASP A 119 -8.76 11.83 -14.06
CA ASP A 119 -9.79 12.68 -14.65
C ASP A 119 -9.29 14.13 -14.73
N PHE A 120 -9.10 14.63 -15.95
CA PHE A 120 -8.59 15.97 -16.18
C PHE A 120 -9.62 17.09 -15.94
N GLY A 121 -10.91 16.76 -15.85
CA GLY A 121 -11.96 17.74 -15.60
C GLY A 121 -12.07 18.08 -14.11
N SER A 122 -12.06 17.03 -13.27
CA SER A 122 -12.14 17.13 -11.81
C SER A 122 -10.78 17.26 -11.12
N GLY A 123 -9.72 16.69 -11.72
CA GLY A 123 -8.42 16.53 -11.08
C GLY A 123 -8.30 15.26 -10.24
N ASP A 124 -9.32 14.40 -10.23
CA ASP A 124 -9.36 13.21 -9.40
C ASP A 124 -8.45 12.09 -9.93
N LEU A 125 -7.70 11.47 -9.01
CA LEU A 125 -6.91 10.27 -9.26
C LEU A 125 -7.58 9.07 -8.62
N PHE A 126 -8.09 8.17 -9.46
CA PHE A 126 -8.74 6.94 -9.05
C PHE A 126 -7.70 5.82 -9.00
N VAL A 127 -7.15 5.61 -7.82
CA VAL A 127 -6.16 4.56 -7.55
C VAL A 127 -6.87 3.25 -7.23
N PRO A 128 -6.65 2.17 -8.00
CA PRO A 128 -7.20 0.86 -7.68
C PRO A 128 -6.81 0.41 -6.27
N ALA A 129 -7.69 -0.35 -5.61
CA ALA A 129 -7.39 -0.91 -4.31
C ALA A 129 -6.15 -1.82 -4.35
N VAL A 130 -5.22 -1.57 -3.44
CA VAL A 130 -4.13 -2.48 -3.11
C VAL A 130 -4.18 -2.77 -1.63
N LEU A 131 -4.31 -4.05 -1.29
CA LEU A 131 -4.59 -4.51 0.06
C LEU A 131 -3.59 -5.61 0.44
N GLY A 132 -3.25 -5.69 1.73
CA GLY A 132 -2.64 -6.88 2.31
C GLY A 132 -3.66 -7.64 3.13
N ALA A 133 -3.89 -8.92 2.84
CA ALA A 133 -4.84 -9.78 3.53
C ALA A 133 -4.34 -11.23 3.53
N ASP A 134 -4.42 -11.96 4.63
CA ASP A 134 -4.10 -13.39 4.65
C ASP A 134 -5.29 -14.22 4.13
N VAL A 135 -5.49 -14.22 2.81
CA VAL A 135 -6.60 -14.96 2.19
C VAL A 135 -6.24 -16.43 1.95
N THR A 136 -4.94 -16.75 1.96
CA THR A 136 -4.40 -18.10 1.83
C THR A 136 -4.30 -18.86 3.16
N GLY A 137 -4.47 -18.19 4.29
CA GLY A 137 -4.51 -18.76 5.65
C GLY A 137 -3.15 -19.32 6.08
N ASP A 138 -2.05 -18.75 5.58
CA ASP A 138 -0.70 -19.27 5.78
C ASP A 138 0.13 -18.46 6.79
N GLY A 139 -0.50 -17.48 7.42
CA GLY A 139 0.06 -16.55 8.40
C GLY A 139 0.81 -15.37 7.77
N ARG A 140 0.90 -15.30 6.44
CA ARG A 140 1.47 -14.17 5.70
C ARG A 140 0.35 -13.50 4.93
N LYS A 141 0.47 -12.18 4.78
CA LYS A 141 -0.50 -11.47 3.97
C LYS A 141 -0.19 -11.67 2.50
N ASP A 142 -1.24 -11.91 1.73
CA ASP A 142 -1.23 -11.88 0.29
C ASP A 142 -1.35 -10.43 -0.19
N LEU A 143 -0.75 -10.12 -1.34
CA LEU A 143 -0.92 -8.82 -1.99
C LEU A 143 -2.11 -8.90 -2.94
N LEU A 144 -3.17 -8.18 -2.62
CA LEU A 144 -4.39 -8.09 -3.41
C LEU A 144 -4.35 -6.81 -4.22
N VAL A 145 -4.54 -6.91 -5.53
CA VAL A 145 -4.54 -5.77 -6.46
C VAL A 145 -5.80 -5.78 -7.30
N GLN A 146 -6.62 -4.76 -7.13
CA GLN A 146 -7.77 -4.52 -7.96
C GLN A 146 -7.34 -4.16 -9.39
N LYS A 147 -8.02 -4.74 -10.37
CA LYS A 147 -7.87 -4.42 -11.79
C LYS A 147 -9.25 -4.14 -12.39
N GLY A 148 -9.65 -2.87 -12.36
CA GLY A 148 -11.01 -2.46 -12.70
C GLY A 148 -12.02 -2.91 -11.65
N ASP A 149 -13.29 -2.87 -12.01
CA ASP A 149 -14.44 -3.25 -11.18
C ASP A 149 -14.76 -4.76 -11.19
N GLY A 150 -14.08 -5.53 -12.04
CA GLY A 150 -14.44 -6.94 -12.30
C GLY A 150 -13.34 -7.97 -12.01
N THR A 151 -12.15 -7.55 -11.56
CA THR A 151 -11.02 -8.47 -11.35
C THR A 151 -10.18 -8.11 -10.15
N LEU A 152 -9.98 -9.09 -9.27
CA LEU A 152 -9.01 -9.03 -8.18
C LEU A 152 -7.85 -9.96 -8.49
N LEU A 153 -6.63 -9.44 -8.43
CA LEU A 153 -5.40 -10.21 -8.55
C LEU A 153 -4.87 -10.51 -7.15
N VAL A 154 -4.77 -11.78 -6.79
CA VAL A 154 -4.19 -12.22 -5.51
C VAL A 154 -2.79 -12.73 -5.79
N TYR A 155 -1.77 -12.13 -5.19
CA TYR A 155 -0.40 -12.61 -5.22
C TYR A 155 -0.09 -13.24 -3.85
N PRO A 156 -0.09 -14.58 -3.75
CA PRO A 156 0.14 -15.26 -2.48
C PRO A 156 1.42 -14.82 -1.77
N GLY A 157 1.37 -14.69 -0.44
CA GLY A 157 2.52 -14.41 0.41
C GLY A 157 3.53 -15.56 0.39
N GLU A 158 4.80 -15.26 0.14
CA GLU A 158 5.88 -16.25 0.11
C GLU A 158 6.93 -15.95 1.19
N ALA A 159 7.40 -17.00 1.85
CA ALA A 159 8.52 -16.89 2.78
C ALA A 159 9.82 -16.48 2.05
N GLY A 160 10.69 -15.77 2.78
CA GLY A 160 12.02 -15.41 2.30
C GLY A 160 12.04 -14.17 1.41
N GLU A 161 12.95 -14.17 0.42
CA GLU A 161 13.32 -12.95 -0.30
C GLU A 161 12.29 -12.49 -1.34
N ALA A 162 11.34 -13.32 -1.77
CA ALA A 162 10.38 -12.93 -2.81
C ALA A 162 9.21 -12.11 -2.27
N MET A 163 8.83 -12.32 -1.00
CA MET A 163 7.63 -11.81 -0.31
C MET A 163 6.29 -12.21 -0.92
N PHE A 164 6.16 -12.23 -2.24
CA PHE A 164 4.93 -12.67 -2.92
C PHE A 164 5.26 -13.50 -4.16
N ALA A 165 4.34 -14.41 -4.48
CA ALA A 165 4.39 -15.17 -5.70
C ALA A 165 4.40 -14.25 -6.93
N LYS A 166 5.19 -14.62 -7.96
CA LYS A 166 5.30 -13.81 -9.19
C LYS A 166 4.01 -13.80 -10.02
N ARG A 167 3.20 -14.85 -9.92
CA ARG A 167 1.96 -15.01 -10.69
C ARG A 167 0.77 -14.83 -9.77
N ALA A 168 -0.17 -13.99 -10.20
CA ALA A 168 -1.43 -13.83 -9.49
C ALA A 168 -2.42 -14.95 -9.82
N ILE A 169 -3.20 -15.31 -8.80
CA ILE A 169 -4.50 -15.94 -8.96
C ILE A 169 -5.48 -14.82 -9.36
N LYS A 170 -6.30 -15.06 -10.38
CA LYS A 170 -7.28 -14.08 -10.86
C LYS A 170 -8.66 -14.48 -10.38
N LEU A 171 -9.35 -13.57 -9.70
CA LEU A 171 -10.71 -13.74 -9.24
C LEU A 171 -11.61 -12.76 -9.99
N SER A 172 -12.73 -13.25 -10.49
CA SER A 172 -13.79 -12.42 -11.07
C SER A 172 -14.83 -12.13 -9.99
N LEU A 173 -14.86 -10.87 -9.55
CA LEU A 173 -15.71 -10.37 -8.47
C LEU A 173 -16.30 -9.04 -8.92
N SER A 174 -17.51 -8.71 -8.48
CA SER A 174 -17.97 -7.33 -8.53
C SER A 174 -17.25 -6.57 -7.41
N LEU A 175 -16.45 -5.58 -7.77
CA LEU A 175 -15.60 -4.84 -6.85
C LEU A 175 -16.10 -3.39 -6.70
N PRO A 176 -15.93 -2.78 -5.52
CA PRO A 176 -16.14 -1.35 -5.31
C PRO A 176 -15.26 -0.51 -6.24
N GLU A 177 -15.65 0.74 -6.52
CA GLU A 177 -14.90 1.61 -7.43
C GLU A 177 -13.53 2.03 -6.89
N SER A 178 -13.35 2.05 -5.57
CA SER A 178 -12.12 2.51 -4.92
C SER A 178 -11.77 1.70 -3.66
N ARG A 179 -10.56 1.91 -3.14
CA ARG A 179 -10.06 1.27 -1.91
C ARG A 179 -10.97 1.48 -0.69
N THR A 180 -11.72 2.60 -0.61
CA THR A 180 -12.59 2.88 0.55
C THR A 180 -13.75 1.90 0.69
N GLY A 181 -14.16 1.26 -0.41
CA GLY A 181 -15.19 0.22 -0.38
C GLY A 181 -14.71 -1.13 0.11
N PHE A 182 -13.42 -1.30 0.43
CA PHE A 182 -12.87 -2.57 0.93
C PHE A 182 -12.60 -2.49 2.42
N LEU A 183 -13.07 -3.50 3.16
CA LEU A 183 -12.59 -3.83 4.50
C LEU A 183 -12.04 -5.25 4.50
N VAL A 184 -10.99 -5.46 5.28
CA VAL A 184 -10.29 -6.75 5.40
C VAL A 184 -10.31 -7.16 6.86
N HIS A 185 -10.90 -8.33 7.15
CA HIS A 185 -10.93 -8.88 8.49
C HIS A 185 -11.30 -10.36 8.47
N ASP A 186 -10.66 -11.17 9.31
CA ASP A 186 -11.12 -12.51 9.67
C ASP A 186 -12.42 -12.40 10.50
N VAL A 187 -13.57 -12.46 9.82
CA VAL A 187 -14.88 -12.26 10.47
C VAL A 187 -15.48 -13.56 11.01
N ASP A 188 -15.07 -14.71 10.48
CA ASP A 188 -15.54 -16.02 10.95
C ASP A 188 -14.54 -16.76 11.85
N SER A 189 -13.38 -16.14 12.11
CA SER A 189 -12.31 -16.65 12.98
C SER A 189 -11.71 -17.97 12.48
N ASP A 190 -11.68 -18.20 11.17
CA ASP A 190 -11.08 -19.39 10.57
C ASP A 190 -9.57 -19.26 10.30
N GLY A 191 -9.01 -18.07 10.54
CA GLY A 191 -7.60 -17.75 10.30
C GLY A 191 -7.30 -17.23 8.90
N ARG A 192 -8.32 -16.97 8.07
CA ARG A 192 -8.22 -16.25 6.81
C ARG A 192 -8.94 -14.91 6.92
N ASP A 193 -8.42 -13.90 6.22
CA ASP A 193 -9.12 -12.63 6.11
C ASP A 193 -10.24 -12.69 5.05
N GLU A 194 -11.46 -12.26 5.39
CA GLU A 194 -12.51 -11.96 4.42
C GLU A 194 -12.32 -10.57 3.79
N LEU A 195 -12.86 -10.39 2.58
CA LEU A 195 -13.13 -9.06 2.03
C LEU A 195 -14.59 -8.69 2.23
N ILE A 196 -14.83 -7.59 2.92
CA ILE A 196 -16.15 -6.96 2.98
C ILE A 196 -16.15 -5.83 1.95
N LEU A 197 -17.03 -5.93 0.97
CA LEU A 197 -17.16 -5.03 -0.16
C LEU A 197 -18.40 -4.16 0.03
N ASN A 198 -18.19 -2.87 0.23
CA ASN A 198 -19.24 -1.87 0.19
C ASN A 198 -19.25 -1.20 -1.17
N HIS A 199 -20.33 -1.40 -1.92
CA HIS A 199 -20.57 -0.68 -3.16
C HIS A 199 -21.32 0.60 -2.78
N ASP A 200 -20.67 1.76 -2.96
CA ASP A 200 -21.28 3.09 -2.78
C ASP A 200 -22.32 3.37 -3.92
N ASP A 201 -23.23 2.42 -4.15
CA ASP A 201 -24.33 2.50 -5.09
C ASP A 201 -25.66 2.80 -4.39
N GLU A 202 -26.70 3.14 -5.14
CA GLU A 202 -28.02 3.51 -4.61
C GLU A 202 -28.67 2.43 -3.73
N ASN A 203 -28.19 1.18 -3.78
CA ASN A 203 -28.74 0.05 -3.05
C ASN A 203 -27.92 -0.36 -1.81
N ASN A 204 -26.75 0.25 -1.57
CA ASN A 204 -25.84 -0.04 -0.44
C ASN A 204 -25.66 -1.55 -0.20
N VAL A 205 -25.29 -2.29 -1.25
CA VAL A 205 -25.05 -3.73 -1.13
C VAL A 205 -23.69 -3.97 -0.48
N ILE A 206 -23.70 -4.57 0.71
CA ILE A 206 -22.51 -5.11 1.36
C ILE A 206 -22.37 -6.59 1.00
N SER A 207 -21.26 -6.96 0.37
CA SER A 207 -20.91 -8.35 0.06
C SER A 207 -19.74 -8.81 0.93
N VAL A 208 -19.75 -10.07 1.37
CA VAL A 208 -18.61 -10.69 2.06
C VAL A 208 -18.04 -11.79 1.16
N VAL A 209 -16.75 -11.69 0.86
CA VAL A 209 -16.00 -12.67 0.08
C VAL A 209 -15.11 -13.46 1.04
N SER A 210 -15.49 -14.71 1.28
CA SER A 210 -14.69 -15.69 2.01
C SER A 210 -13.86 -16.54 1.06
N PHE A 211 -12.63 -16.84 1.46
CA PHE A 211 -11.70 -17.66 0.68
C PHE A 211 -11.61 -19.05 1.30
N ARG A 212 -12.02 -20.07 0.55
CA ARG A 212 -11.99 -21.46 1.02
C ARG A 212 -11.01 -22.29 0.20
N GLY A 213 -10.29 -23.18 0.89
CA GLY A 213 -9.41 -24.19 0.29
C GLY A 213 -10.16 -25.36 -0.33
#